data_AF-A0A2K5ZGP2-F1
#
_entry.id   AF-A0A2K5ZGP2-F1
#
_cell.length_a   1.000
_cell.length_b   1.000
_cell.length_c   1.000
_cell.angle_alpha   90.00
_cell.angle_beta   90.00
_cell.angle_gamma   90.00
#
_symmetry.space_group_name_H-M   'P 1'
#
loop_
_entity.id
_entity.type
_entity.pdbx_description
1 polymer ?
#
loop_
_entity_poly.entity_id
_entity_poly.type
_entity_poly.pdbx_seq_one_letter_code
_entity_poly.pdbx_strand_id
1 'polypeptide(L)'
;LQAVDKKRDKIERKILDSQERAFWDVHRPVPGCVNTTEVDIKKSSRMRNPHKTRKVKLTSVVLILVMDCIVYRMSAMNTFFPCNGIKYWQIQLDRHRLKMSKVADSLLGYTEQYLEYDPFLLPPDPSNPWLSDDTTFWELEASKEPSQQRVKRWGFGMDEALKDPVGREQFLKFLESEFSSENLRFWLAVEDLKKRPIKEVPSRVQEIWQEFLAPGAPSAINLDSKSYDKTTQNVKEPGRYTFEDAQEHIYKLMKSDSYPRFIRSSAYQELLQAKKKGRNIPIFPCHKNCTPTLRASTNLL
;
A
#
# COMPACT_ATOMS: atom_id res chain seq x y z
N LEU A 1 20.23 4.36 -56.70
CA LEU A 1 21.03 3.72 -55.63
C LEU A 1 21.93 2.62 -56.18
N GLN A 2 21.41 1.60 -56.89
CA GLN A 2 22.23 0.51 -57.48
C GLN A 2 23.44 0.92 -58.36
N ALA A 3 23.44 2.12 -58.96
CA ALA A 3 24.57 2.63 -59.76
C ALA A 3 25.71 3.24 -58.91
N VAL A 4 25.45 3.60 -57.65
CA VAL A 4 26.42 4.16 -56.71
C VAL A 4 27.16 3.04 -55.99
N ASP A 5 26.44 1.99 -55.59
CA ASP A 5 27.03 0.88 -54.83
C ASP A 5 27.98 0.03 -55.67
N LYS A 6 27.69 -0.12 -56.97
CA LYS A 6 28.54 -0.88 -57.93
C LYS A 6 29.95 -0.31 -58.11
N LYS A 7 30.22 0.94 -57.67
CA LYS A 7 31.55 1.58 -57.74
C LYS A 7 32.48 1.17 -56.59
N ARG A 8 31.98 0.44 -55.59
CA ARG A 8 32.72 0.04 -54.38
C ARG A 8 33.24 -1.39 -54.44
N ASP A 9 34.25 -1.68 -53.64
CA ASP A 9 34.85 -3.00 -53.54
C ASP A 9 33.83 -4.05 -53.09
N LYS A 10 34.01 -5.29 -53.54
CA LYS A 10 33.04 -6.38 -53.32
C LYS A 10 32.82 -6.68 -51.83
N ILE A 11 33.86 -6.57 -51.02
CA ILE A 11 33.79 -6.78 -49.57
C ILE A 11 33.03 -5.64 -48.90
N GLU A 12 33.34 -4.40 -49.26
CA GLU A 12 32.69 -3.20 -48.73
C GLU A 12 31.18 -3.19 -49.03
N ARG A 13 30.80 -3.57 -50.27
CA ARG A 13 29.39 -3.73 -50.65
C ARG A 13 28.65 -4.75 -49.78
N LYS A 14 29.24 -5.93 -49.53
CA LYS A 14 28.61 -6.95 -48.68
C LYS A 14 28.37 -6.47 -47.26
N ILE A 15 29.28 -5.68 -46.71
CA ILE A 15 29.14 -5.11 -45.36
C ILE A 15 27.98 -4.11 -45.33
N LEU A 16 27.92 -3.21 -46.32
CA LEU A 16 26.86 -2.20 -46.41
C LEU A 16 25.47 -2.84 -46.63
N ASP A 17 25.37 -3.83 -47.51
CA ASP A 17 24.13 -4.59 -47.72
C ASP A 17 23.69 -5.33 -46.43
N SER A 18 24.65 -5.79 -45.62
CA SER A 18 24.36 -6.42 -44.33
C SER A 18 23.90 -5.39 -43.28
N GLN A 19 24.49 -4.19 -43.28
CA GLN A 19 24.09 -3.10 -42.38
C GLN A 19 22.67 -2.60 -42.70
N GLU A 20 22.35 -2.44 -43.98
CA GLU A 20 21.00 -2.04 -44.41
C GLU A 20 19.97 -3.11 -44.04
N ARG A 21 20.29 -4.39 -44.26
CA ARG A 21 19.42 -5.50 -43.84
C ARG A 21 19.17 -5.46 -42.33
N ALA A 22 20.22 -5.30 -41.52
CA ALA A 22 20.09 -5.19 -40.07
C ALA A 22 19.22 -4.00 -39.61
N PHE A 23 19.27 -2.87 -40.31
CA PHE A 23 18.38 -1.73 -40.02
C PHE A 23 16.90 -2.08 -40.23
N TRP A 24 16.59 -2.76 -41.34
CA TRP A 24 15.22 -3.17 -41.66
C TRP A 24 14.73 -4.30 -40.78
N ASP A 25 15.59 -5.23 -40.36
CA ASP A 25 15.24 -6.28 -39.40
C ASP A 25 14.75 -5.70 -38.07
N VAL A 26 15.18 -4.49 -37.69
CA VAL A 26 14.70 -3.77 -36.50
C VAL A 26 13.37 -3.04 -36.74
N HIS A 27 13.23 -2.34 -37.87
CA HIS A 27 12.06 -1.49 -38.15
C HIS A 27 10.89 -2.23 -38.81
N ARG A 28 11.17 -3.41 -39.37
CA ARG A 28 10.24 -4.34 -40.03
C ARG A 28 10.62 -5.77 -39.60
N PRO A 29 10.51 -6.07 -38.29
CA PRO A 29 10.90 -7.37 -37.79
C PRO A 29 10.05 -8.48 -38.41
N VAL A 30 10.64 -9.67 -38.47
CA VAL A 30 9.93 -10.88 -38.91
C VAL A 30 8.69 -11.09 -38.02
N PRO A 31 7.52 -11.46 -38.57
CA PRO A 31 6.33 -11.73 -37.77
C PRO A 31 6.63 -12.72 -36.62
N GLY A 32 6.25 -12.35 -35.40
CA GLY A 32 6.55 -13.11 -34.18
C GLY A 32 7.77 -12.60 -33.40
N CYS A 33 8.65 -11.79 -34.03
CA CYS A 33 9.70 -11.07 -33.31
C CYS A 33 9.15 -9.81 -32.64
N VAL A 34 9.63 -9.51 -31.43
CA VAL A 34 9.26 -8.29 -30.71
C VAL A 34 9.74 -7.07 -31.49
N ASN A 35 8.83 -6.14 -31.75
CA ASN A 35 9.15 -4.87 -32.39
C ASN A 35 9.68 -3.87 -31.36
N THR A 36 11.00 -3.71 -31.31
CA THR A 36 11.68 -2.82 -30.36
C THR A 36 11.46 -1.33 -30.65
N THR A 37 10.88 -0.99 -31.80
CA THR A 37 10.52 0.38 -32.18
C THR A 37 9.13 0.80 -31.70
N GLU A 38 8.34 -0.14 -31.16
CA GLU A 38 7.06 0.18 -30.54
C GLU A 38 7.26 1.01 -29.28
N VAL A 39 6.62 2.17 -29.24
CA VAL A 39 6.69 3.10 -28.11
C VAL A 39 5.33 3.17 -27.44
N ASP A 40 5.32 3.03 -26.11
CA ASP A 40 4.12 3.20 -25.29
C ASP A 40 3.33 4.47 -25.68
N ILE A 41 2.01 4.34 -25.77
CA ILE A 41 1.11 5.39 -26.25
C ILE A 41 1.25 6.70 -25.45
N LYS A 42 1.55 6.61 -24.15
CA LYS A 42 1.73 7.79 -23.28
C LYS A 42 3.04 8.51 -23.60
N LYS A 43 4.10 7.77 -23.96
CA LYS A 43 5.39 8.34 -24.36
C LYS A 43 5.29 8.95 -25.77
N SER A 44 4.59 8.28 -26.68
CA SER A 44 4.31 8.72 -28.05
C SER A 44 3.52 10.05 -28.11
N SER A 45 2.61 10.28 -27.17
CA SER A 45 1.87 11.55 -27.08
C SER A 45 2.73 12.72 -26.59
N ARG A 46 3.74 12.46 -25.74
CA ARG A 46 4.59 13.51 -25.14
C ARG A 46 5.63 14.04 -26.14
N MET A 47 6.16 13.16 -26.99
CA MET A 47 7.13 13.51 -28.04
C MET A 47 6.54 14.47 -29.08
N ARG A 48 5.24 14.37 -29.39
CA ARG A 48 4.59 15.16 -30.44
C ARG A 48 4.15 16.57 -30.02
N ASN A 49 4.04 16.85 -28.72
CA ASN A 49 3.62 18.17 -28.22
C ASN A 49 4.36 18.54 -26.92
N PRO A 50 5.65 18.92 -26.99
CA PRO A 50 6.43 19.27 -25.81
C PRO A 50 5.82 20.44 -25.01
N HIS A 51 5.12 21.38 -25.67
CA HIS A 51 4.50 22.54 -25.02
C HIS A 51 3.11 22.27 -24.38
N LYS A 52 2.45 21.15 -24.69
CA LYS A 52 1.19 20.73 -24.01
C LYS A 52 1.44 19.93 -22.74
N THR A 53 2.69 19.82 -22.27
CA THR A 53 3.00 19.25 -20.95
C THR A 53 2.56 20.22 -19.85
N ARG A 54 1.23 20.33 -19.68
CA ARG A 54 0.57 21.14 -18.67
C ARG A 54 0.92 20.56 -17.30
N LYS A 55 1.51 21.42 -16.45
CA LYS A 55 1.59 21.38 -14.98
C LYS A 55 1.05 20.09 -14.36
N VAL A 56 1.90 19.08 -14.23
CA VAL A 56 1.66 18.01 -13.26
C VAL A 56 1.88 18.64 -11.89
N LYS A 57 0.83 18.74 -11.06
CA LYS A 57 1.00 18.95 -9.61
C LYS A 57 1.69 17.69 -9.09
N LEU A 58 3.02 17.75 -8.99
CA LEU A 58 3.86 16.62 -8.63
C LEU A 58 3.84 16.47 -7.11
N THR A 59 3.23 15.39 -6.64
CA THR A 59 3.30 14.94 -5.24
C THR A 59 4.70 14.39 -4.95
N SER A 60 5.34 15.01 -3.95
CA SER A 60 6.49 14.69 -3.09
C SER A 60 7.62 13.69 -3.43
N VAL A 61 7.59 12.82 -4.44
CA VAL A 61 8.56 11.68 -4.52
C VAL A 61 9.60 11.80 -5.65
N VAL A 62 9.51 12.77 -6.56
CA VAL A 62 10.40 12.84 -7.75
C VAL A 62 11.50 13.90 -7.59
N LEU A 63 11.96 14.19 -6.36
CA LEU A 63 12.91 15.29 -6.14
C LEU A 63 14.36 14.97 -6.59
N ILE A 64 14.70 13.71 -6.81
CA ILE A 64 16.09 13.30 -7.09
C ILE A 64 16.49 13.52 -8.56
N LEU A 65 15.54 13.50 -9.51
CA LEU A 65 15.83 13.65 -10.95
C LEU A 65 15.60 15.06 -11.51
N VAL A 66 15.14 16.01 -10.68
CA VAL A 66 14.76 17.36 -11.14
C VAL A 66 15.90 18.37 -11.02
N MET A 67 16.97 18.06 -10.27
CA MET A 67 18.12 18.97 -10.13
C MET A 67 18.79 19.29 -11.48
N ASP A 68 18.91 18.32 -12.39
CA ASP A 68 19.53 18.56 -13.71
C ASP A 68 18.63 19.36 -14.67
N CYS A 69 17.30 19.33 -14.47
CA CYS A 69 16.35 20.05 -15.32
C CYS A 69 16.19 21.54 -14.93
N ILE A 70 16.60 21.95 -13.73
CA ILE A 70 16.42 23.34 -13.26
C ILE A 70 17.43 24.29 -13.93
N VAL A 71 18.63 23.82 -14.25
CA VAL A 71 19.70 24.69 -14.78
C VAL A 71 19.39 25.23 -16.18
N TYR A 72 18.64 24.48 -17.02
CA TYR A 72 18.41 24.87 -18.42
C TYR A 72 17.20 25.80 -18.65
N ARG A 73 16.38 26.07 -17.62
CA ARG A 73 15.06 26.72 -17.78
C ARG A 73 15.01 28.17 -17.26
N MET A 74 16.14 28.85 -17.16
CA MET A 74 16.21 30.20 -16.58
C MET A 74 16.00 31.35 -17.59
N SER A 75 15.80 31.11 -18.89
CA SER A 75 15.90 32.20 -19.89
C SER A 75 14.60 32.89 -20.32
N ALA A 76 13.42 32.56 -19.78
CA ALA A 76 12.22 33.34 -20.13
C ALA A 76 11.05 33.09 -19.17
N MET A 77 10.87 33.92 -18.13
CA MET A 77 9.56 33.99 -17.47
C MET A 77 9.20 35.40 -16.97
N ASN A 78 8.12 35.90 -17.58
CA ASN A 78 7.35 37.10 -17.27
C ASN A 78 7.05 37.28 -15.77
N THR A 79 6.99 38.56 -15.38
CA THR A 79 6.78 39.19 -14.07
C THR A 79 5.52 38.81 -13.26
N PHE A 80 4.73 37.80 -13.67
CA PHE A 80 3.51 37.35 -12.97
C PHE A 80 3.70 36.10 -12.09
N PHE A 81 4.90 35.50 -12.07
CA PHE A 81 5.22 34.26 -11.34
C PHE A 81 5.85 34.35 -9.93
N PRO A 82 6.40 35.48 -9.43
CA PRO A 82 7.24 35.43 -8.22
C PRO A 82 6.46 35.06 -6.94
N CYS A 83 5.21 35.54 -6.78
CA CYS A 83 4.42 35.27 -5.58
C CYS A 83 4.05 33.79 -5.39
N ASN A 84 3.86 33.04 -6.49
CA ASN A 84 3.56 31.62 -6.41
C ASN A 84 4.81 30.78 -6.09
N GLY A 85 5.98 31.21 -6.55
CA GLY A 85 7.26 30.59 -6.19
C GLY A 85 7.58 30.79 -4.71
N ILE A 86 7.40 32.01 -4.20
CA ILE A 86 7.63 32.32 -2.78
C ILE A 86 6.67 31.53 -1.89
N LYS A 87 5.36 31.53 -2.18
CA LYS A 87 4.37 30.73 -1.42
C LYS A 87 4.70 29.24 -1.44
N TYR A 88 5.15 28.72 -2.59
CA TYR A 88 5.57 27.33 -2.70
C TYR A 88 6.75 27.02 -1.77
N TRP A 89 7.81 27.84 -1.81
CA TRP A 89 8.99 27.62 -0.96
C TRP A 89 8.68 27.78 0.52
N GLN A 90 7.81 28.72 0.90
CA GLN A 90 7.35 28.86 2.27
C GLN A 90 6.71 27.56 2.78
N ILE A 91 5.77 26.99 2.03
CA ILE A 91 5.14 25.70 2.36
C ILE A 91 6.18 24.57 2.47
N GLN A 92 7.24 24.58 1.66
CA GLN A 92 8.30 23.57 1.77
C GLN A 92 9.19 23.75 3.00
N LEU A 93 9.37 24.98 3.47
CA LEU A 93 10.15 25.27 4.68
C LEU A 93 9.36 24.91 5.94
N ASP A 94 8.05 25.16 5.95
CA ASP A 94 7.16 24.89 7.10
C ASP A 94 6.92 23.38 7.35
N ARG A 95 7.35 22.52 6.41
CA ARG A 95 7.29 21.06 6.57
C ARG A 95 8.31 20.58 7.61
N HIS A 96 7.80 19.94 8.66
CA HIS A 96 8.60 19.24 9.66
C HIS A 96 9.39 18.09 8.99
N ARG A 97 10.72 18.10 9.16
CA ARG A 97 11.62 17.08 8.61
C ARG A 97 12.25 16.27 9.72
N LEU A 98 12.52 15.00 9.44
CA LEU A 98 13.27 14.11 10.32
C LEU A 98 14.71 13.97 9.83
N LYS A 99 15.64 13.70 10.76
CA LYS A 99 17.04 13.38 10.41
C LYS A 99 17.09 12.05 9.65
N MET A 100 17.98 11.93 8.66
CA MET A 100 18.13 10.71 7.87
C MET A 100 18.43 9.47 8.71
N SER A 101 19.24 9.60 9.78
CA SER A 101 19.48 8.50 10.71
C SER A 101 18.19 8.00 11.36
N LYS A 102 17.34 8.90 11.87
CA LYS A 102 16.04 8.53 12.45
C LYS A 102 15.09 7.88 11.45
N VAL A 103 15.10 8.33 10.20
CA VAL A 103 14.30 7.71 9.14
C VAL A 103 14.82 6.30 8.83
N ALA A 104 16.14 6.14 8.67
CA ALA A 104 16.75 4.84 8.39
C ALA A 104 16.50 3.84 9.53
N ASP A 105 16.75 4.23 10.78
CA ASP A 105 16.51 3.38 11.97
C ASP A 105 15.06 2.93 12.04
N SER A 106 14.11 3.84 11.78
CA SER A 106 12.68 3.52 11.82
C SER A 106 12.25 2.56 10.70
N LEU A 107 12.79 2.71 9.48
CA LEU A 107 12.46 1.84 8.36
C LEU A 107 13.06 0.45 8.52
N LEU A 108 14.30 0.37 9.02
CA LEU A 108 14.96 -0.89 9.34
C LEU A 108 14.20 -1.64 10.45
N GLY A 109 13.90 -0.96 11.56
CA GLY A 109 13.14 -1.56 12.65
C GLY A 109 11.74 -2.03 12.24
N TYR A 110 11.03 -1.26 11.39
CA TYR A 110 9.77 -1.71 10.82
C TYR A 110 9.95 -2.95 9.95
N THR A 111 10.95 -2.98 9.06
CA THR A 111 11.17 -4.12 8.17
C THR A 111 11.53 -5.39 8.94
N GLU A 112 12.42 -5.28 9.93
CA GLU A 112 12.82 -6.39 10.81
C GLU A 112 11.62 -6.96 11.58
N GLN A 113 10.70 -6.11 12.04
CA GLN A 113 9.50 -6.52 12.77
C GLN A 113 8.55 -7.41 11.93
N TYR A 114 8.49 -7.19 10.60
CA TYR A 114 7.62 -7.94 9.70
C TYR A 114 8.35 -9.04 8.91
N LEU A 115 9.67 -9.22 9.12
CA LEU A 115 10.47 -10.21 8.40
C LEU A 115 9.87 -11.63 8.48
N GLU A 116 9.39 -12.03 9.66
CA GLU A 116 8.73 -13.32 9.91
C GLU A 116 7.39 -13.51 9.17
N TYR A 117 6.81 -12.43 8.65
CA TYR A 117 5.50 -12.42 7.98
C TYR A 117 5.62 -12.23 6.46
N ASP A 118 6.84 -12.09 5.93
CA ASP A 118 7.08 -11.95 4.49
C ASP A 118 7.28 -13.33 3.84
N PRO A 119 6.32 -13.82 3.02
CA PRO A 119 6.40 -15.14 2.39
C PRO A 119 7.58 -15.31 1.41
N PHE A 120 8.22 -14.22 0.97
CA PHE A 120 9.39 -14.27 0.10
C PHE A 120 10.70 -14.47 0.86
N LEU A 121 10.73 -14.09 2.15
CA LEU A 121 11.92 -14.20 2.99
C LEU A 121 11.86 -15.43 3.89
N LEU A 122 10.67 -15.74 4.41
CA LEU A 122 10.42 -16.92 5.24
C LEU A 122 9.18 -17.68 4.75
N PRO A 123 9.25 -19.02 4.63
CA PRO A 123 8.11 -19.79 4.16
C PRO A 123 6.95 -19.74 5.17
N PRO A 124 5.71 -19.46 4.72
CA PRO A 124 4.55 -19.46 5.59
C PRO A 124 4.19 -20.89 6.04
N ASP A 125 3.59 -21.01 7.22
CA ASP A 125 3.08 -22.27 7.78
C ASP A 125 1.60 -22.49 7.34
N PRO A 126 1.22 -23.63 6.73
CA PRO A 126 2.03 -24.83 6.49
C PRO A 126 2.93 -24.76 5.25
N SER A 127 2.50 -24.06 4.19
CA SER A 127 3.29 -23.90 2.98
C SER A 127 2.79 -22.71 2.16
N ASN A 128 3.60 -22.23 1.22
CA ASN A 128 3.20 -21.18 0.29
C ASN A 128 2.28 -21.78 -0.81
N PRO A 129 1.00 -21.38 -0.90
CA PRO A 129 0.04 -21.97 -1.85
C PRO A 129 0.47 -21.90 -3.31
N TRP A 130 1.27 -20.89 -3.68
CA TRP A 130 1.76 -20.73 -5.05
C TRP A 130 2.88 -21.73 -5.42
N LEU A 131 3.48 -22.40 -4.43
CA LEU A 131 4.56 -23.37 -4.62
C LEU A 131 4.10 -24.80 -4.37
N SER A 132 3.11 -25.00 -3.48
CA SER A 132 2.64 -26.31 -3.06
C SER A 132 1.30 -26.72 -3.66
N ASP A 133 0.58 -25.79 -4.32
CA ASP A 133 -0.81 -25.94 -4.75
C ASP A 133 -1.77 -26.31 -3.60
N ASP A 134 -1.39 -26.03 -2.35
CA ASP A 134 -2.19 -26.24 -1.14
C ASP A 134 -2.74 -24.90 -0.62
N THR A 135 -4.06 -24.74 -0.63
CA THR A 135 -4.75 -23.50 -0.21
C THR A 135 -4.96 -23.38 1.31
N THR A 136 -4.51 -24.36 2.11
CA THR A 136 -4.71 -24.39 3.56
C THR A 136 -4.24 -23.11 4.27
N PHE A 137 -3.14 -22.49 3.81
CA PHE A 137 -2.65 -21.23 4.39
C PHE A 137 -3.68 -20.10 4.28
N TRP A 138 -4.34 -19.94 3.12
CA TRP A 138 -5.36 -18.89 2.92
C TRP A 138 -6.60 -19.14 3.78
N GLU A 139 -7.00 -20.40 3.96
CA GLU A 139 -8.12 -20.76 4.83
C GLU A 139 -7.83 -20.46 6.30
N LEU A 140 -6.60 -20.72 6.75
CA LEU A 140 -6.13 -20.39 8.11
C LEU A 140 -6.13 -18.88 8.35
N GLU A 141 -5.66 -18.09 7.38
CA GLU A 141 -5.65 -16.61 7.50
C GLU A 141 -7.06 -16.01 7.45
N ALA A 142 -8.01 -16.63 6.73
CA ALA A 142 -9.41 -16.21 6.71
C ALA A 142 -10.23 -16.71 7.91
N SER A 143 -9.69 -17.65 8.69
CA SER A 143 -10.36 -18.26 9.83
C SER A 143 -10.77 -17.23 10.90
N LYS A 144 -11.85 -17.53 11.63
CA LYS A 144 -12.27 -16.81 12.84
C LYS A 144 -11.43 -17.17 14.06
N GLU A 145 -10.73 -18.30 14.02
CA GLU A 145 -9.77 -18.72 15.03
C GLU A 145 -8.36 -18.28 14.57
N PRO A 146 -7.80 -17.18 15.11
CA PRO A 146 -6.55 -16.62 14.63
C PRO A 146 -5.37 -17.49 15.06
N SER A 147 -4.36 -17.60 14.19
CA SER A 147 -3.10 -18.25 14.53
C SER A 147 -2.31 -17.43 15.56
N GLN A 148 -1.36 -18.08 16.25
CA GLN A 148 -0.49 -17.38 17.20
C GLN A 148 0.30 -16.24 16.53
N GLN A 149 0.76 -16.43 15.29
CA GLN A 149 1.45 -15.39 14.52
C GLN A 149 0.52 -14.22 14.21
N ARG A 150 -0.71 -14.49 13.77
CA ARG A 150 -1.71 -13.45 13.50
C ARG A 150 -2.04 -12.63 14.76
N VAL A 151 -2.16 -13.28 15.93
CA VAL A 151 -2.36 -12.58 17.22
C VAL A 151 -1.11 -11.78 17.61
N LYS A 152 0.09 -12.35 17.49
CA LYS A 152 1.38 -11.67 17.79
C LYS A 152 1.52 -10.36 17.00
N ARG A 153 1.06 -10.34 15.74
CA ARG A 153 1.07 -9.16 14.85
C ARG A 153 0.24 -8.01 15.38
N TRP A 154 -0.89 -8.26 16.06
CA TRP A 154 -1.67 -7.19 16.71
C TRP A 154 -0.82 -6.42 17.74
N GLY A 155 0.09 -7.10 18.43
CA GLY A 155 1.03 -6.48 19.37
C GLY A 155 1.96 -5.43 18.77
N PHE A 156 2.11 -5.36 17.45
CA PHE A 156 2.96 -4.36 16.78
C PHE A 156 2.37 -2.96 16.81
N GLY A 157 1.04 -2.84 16.89
CA GLY A 157 0.37 -1.56 16.99
C GLY A 157 -1.13 -1.67 16.75
N MET A 158 -1.85 -0.63 17.18
CA MET A 158 -3.32 -0.58 17.07
C MET A 158 -3.80 -0.73 15.63
N ASP A 159 -3.05 -0.22 14.67
CA ASP A 159 -3.37 -0.33 13.25
C ASP A 159 -3.44 -1.78 12.77
N GLU A 160 -2.63 -2.69 13.31
CA GLU A 160 -2.65 -4.10 12.92
C GLU A 160 -3.91 -4.81 13.43
N ALA A 161 -4.30 -4.55 14.68
CA ALA A 161 -5.56 -5.07 15.21
C ALA A 161 -6.80 -4.47 14.52
N LEU A 162 -6.78 -3.18 14.17
CA LEU A 162 -7.94 -2.53 13.52
C LEU A 162 -8.14 -2.98 12.07
N LYS A 163 -7.06 -3.34 11.35
CA LYS A 163 -7.13 -3.94 10.00
C LYS A 163 -7.68 -5.36 10.05
N ASP A 164 -7.37 -6.11 11.10
CA ASP A 164 -7.81 -7.48 11.30
C ASP A 164 -9.26 -7.52 11.83
N PRO A 165 -10.22 -8.21 11.16
CA PRO A 165 -11.59 -8.29 11.64
C PRO A 165 -11.70 -8.96 13.02
N VAL A 166 -10.91 -10.01 13.28
CA VAL A 166 -10.91 -10.72 14.56
C VAL A 166 -10.19 -9.87 15.62
N GLY A 167 -9.09 -9.22 15.25
CA GLY A 167 -8.37 -8.30 16.15
C GLY A 167 -9.26 -7.16 16.64
N ARG A 168 -10.06 -6.57 15.73
CA ARG A 168 -11.06 -5.56 16.06
C ARG A 168 -12.13 -6.08 17.00
N GLU A 169 -12.65 -7.28 16.76
CA GLU A 169 -13.67 -7.90 17.62
C GLU A 169 -13.15 -8.13 19.03
N GLN A 170 -11.93 -8.67 19.18
CA GLN A 170 -11.31 -8.89 20.49
C GLN A 170 -11.02 -7.58 21.22
N PHE A 171 -10.54 -6.56 20.49
CA PHE A 171 -10.32 -5.24 21.09
C PHE A 171 -11.64 -4.59 21.52
N LEU A 172 -12.70 -4.69 20.71
CA LEU A 172 -14.03 -4.19 21.06
C LEU A 172 -14.57 -4.88 22.32
N LYS A 173 -14.49 -6.21 22.38
CA LYS A 173 -14.93 -7.00 23.52
C LYS A 173 -14.20 -6.62 24.81
N PHE A 174 -12.90 -6.33 24.72
CA PHE A 174 -12.13 -5.79 25.83
C PHE A 174 -12.65 -4.43 26.28
N LEU A 175 -12.89 -3.50 25.36
CA LEU A 175 -13.43 -2.17 25.69
C LEU A 175 -14.86 -2.24 26.27
N GLU A 176 -15.69 -3.17 25.81
CA GLU A 176 -17.01 -3.43 26.40
C GLU A 176 -16.92 -3.89 27.86
N SER A 177 -15.94 -4.74 28.18
CA SER A 177 -15.69 -5.16 29.56
C SER A 177 -15.22 -4.03 30.48
N GLU A 178 -14.62 -2.98 29.91
CA GLU A 178 -14.20 -1.76 30.61
C GLU A 178 -15.19 -0.59 30.45
N PHE A 179 -16.37 -0.82 29.86
CA PHE A 179 -17.38 0.21 29.60
C PHE A 179 -16.84 1.44 28.83
N SER A 180 -15.97 1.22 27.84
CA SER A 180 -15.33 2.26 27.01
C SER A 180 -15.38 1.97 25.50
N SER A 181 -16.34 1.15 25.07
CA SER A 181 -16.49 0.69 23.69
C SER A 181 -16.96 1.76 22.71
N GLU A 182 -17.58 2.84 23.21
CA GLU A 182 -18.09 3.97 22.42
C GLU A 182 -16.99 4.62 21.56
N ASN A 183 -15.76 4.69 22.05
CA ASN A 183 -14.62 5.26 21.32
C ASN A 183 -14.32 4.48 20.04
N LEU A 184 -14.24 3.16 20.14
CA LEU A 184 -13.97 2.30 18.99
C LEU A 184 -15.19 2.25 18.05
N ARG A 185 -16.41 2.18 18.60
CA ARG A 185 -17.64 2.21 17.79
C ARG A 185 -17.75 3.48 16.97
N PHE A 186 -17.48 4.64 17.57
CA PHE A 186 -17.41 5.93 16.85
C PHE A 186 -16.35 5.90 15.75
N TRP A 187 -15.12 5.47 16.07
CA TRP A 187 -14.03 5.42 15.10
C TRP A 187 -14.37 4.54 13.89
N LEU A 188 -14.97 3.38 14.12
CA LEU A 188 -15.43 2.47 13.08
C LEU A 188 -16.59 3.04 12.25
N ALA A 189 -17.52 3.75 12.90
CA ALA A 189 -18.63 4.41 12.20
C ALA A 189 -18.13 5.51 11.25
N VAL A 190 -17.08 6.26 11.64
CA VAL A 190 -16.43 7.25 10.77
C VAL A 190 -15.65 6.58 9.63
N GLU A 191 -14.97 5.45 9.88
CA GLU A 191 -14.33 4.69 8.80
C GLU A 191 -15.33 4.11 7.80
N ASP A 192 -16.50 3.67 8.26
CA ASP A 192 -17.62 3.26 7.41
C ASP A 192 -18.14 4.44 6.57
N LEU A 193 -18.39 5.59 7.20
CA LEU A 193 -18.84 6.82 6.52
C LEU A 193 -17.95 7.18 5.32
N LYS A 194 -16.63 7.10 5.49
CA LYS A 194 -15.66 7.41 4.41
C LYS A 194 -15.78 6.48 3.20
N LYS A 195 -16.30 5.26 3.39
CA LYS A 195 -16.43 4.21 2.36
C LYS A 195 -17.81 4.17 1.71
N ARG A 196 -18.80 4.87 2.27
CA ARG A 196 -20.17 4.88 1.73
C ARG A 196 -20.31 5.60 0.39
N PRO A 197 -21.33 5.30 -0.42
CA PRO A 197 -21.70 6.12 -1.58
C PRO A 197 -22.01 7.57 -1.16
N ILE A 198 -21.67 8.56 -2.00
CA ILE A 198 -21.82 9.99 -1.63
C ILE A 198 -23.26 10.38 -1.27
N LYS A 199 -24.25 9.71 -1.89
CA LYS A 199 -25.68 9.91 -1.62
C LYS A 199 -26.10 9.55 -0.19
N GLU A 200 -25.38 8.65 0.48
CA GLU A 200 -25.68 8.19 1.86
C GLU A 200 -24.91 8.97 2.93
N VAL A 201 -23.90 9.76 2.53
CA VAL A 201 -23.04 10.50 3.45
C VAL A 201 -23.84 11.48 4.32
N PRO A 202 -24.76 12.30 3.79
CA PRO A 202 -25.49 13.27 4.62
C PRO A 202 -26.33 12.62 5.73
N SER A 203 -27.07 11.54 5.42
CA SER A 203 -27.85 10.83 6.43
C SER A 203 -26.97 10.14 7.46
N ARG A 204 -25.90 9.48 7.00
CA ARG A 204 -24.96 8.79 7.90
C ARG A 204 -24.23 9.75 8.83
N VAL A 205 -23.92 10.96 8.39
CA VAL A 205 -23.33 12.00 9.25
C VAL A 205 -24.28 12.35 10.40
N GLN A 206 -25.58 12.52 10.12
CA GLN A 206 -26.56 12.83 11.16
C GLN A 206 -26.73 11.68 12.14
N GLU A 207 -26.76 10.43 11.67
CA GLU A 207 -26.82 9.24 12.55
C GLU A 207 -25.63 9.20 13.53
N ILE A 208 -24.41 9.36 13.02
CA ILE A 208 -23.19 9.35 13.84
C ILE A 208 -23.20 10.51 14.84
N TRP A 209 -23.65 11.70 14.41
CA TRP A 209 -23.79 12.84 15.30
C TRP A 209 -24.75 12.55 16.46
N GLN A 210 -25.94 12.02 16.17
CA GLN A 210 -26.96 11.72 17.18
C GLN A 210 -26.54 10.60 18.14
N GLU A 211 -25.80 9.59 17.64
CA GLU A 211 -25.37 8.44 18.45
C GLU A 211 -24.22 8.78 19.41
N PHE A 212 -23.27 9.64 19.00
CA PHE A 212 -22.01 9.82 19.71
C PHE A 212 -21.71 11.24 20.22
N LEU A 213 -22.31 12.30 19.64
CA LEU A 213 -21.88 13.69 19.88
C LEU A 213 -23.00 14.66 20.25
N ALA A 214 -24.25 14.35 19.91
CA ALA A 214 -25.38 15.18 20.25
C ALA A 214 -25.54 15.30 21.78
N PRO A 215 -26.09 16.40 22.29
CA PRO A 215 -26.43 16.52 23.71
C PRO A 215 -27.37 15.37 24.13
N GLY A 216 -26.96 14.57 25.11
CA GLY A 216 -27.72 13.39 25.55
C GLY A 216 -27.60 12.17 24.63
N ALA A 217 -26.58 12.11 23.77
CA ALA A 217 -26.33 10.98 22.89
C ALA A 217 -26.20 9.66 23.68
N PRO A 218 -26.78 8.55 23.17
CA PRO A 218 -26.80 7.26 23.87
C PRO A 218 -25.42 6.63 24.05
N SER A 219 -24.45 6.98 23.21
CA SER A 219 -23.06 6.53 23.29
C SER A 219 -22.11 7.72 23.22
N ALA A 220 -22.37 8.75 24.04
CA ALA A 220 -21.60 9.98 24.07
C ALA A 220 -20.10 9.72 24.31
N ILE A 221 -19.25 10.20 23.40
CA ILE A 221 -17.80 10.09 23.50
C ILE A 221 -17.19 11.35 24.14
N ASN A 222 -16.04 11.20 24.80
CA ASN A 222 -15.31 12.33 25.36
C ASN A 222 -14.42 12.98 24.29
N LEU A 223 -14.67 14.25 23.98
CA LEU A 223 -13.92 15.04 23.00
C LEU A 223 -13.51 16.39 23.59
N ASP A 224 -12.33 16.86 23.20
CA ASP A 224 -11.89 18.20 23.56
C ASP A 224 -12.76 19.27 22.87
N SER A 225 -12.98 20.39 23.57
CA SER A 225 -13.88 21.47 23.11
C SER A 225 -13.55 21.94 21.70
N LYS A 226 -12.27 22.04 21.33
CA LYS A 226 -11.86 22.49 20.01
C LYS A 226 -12.32 21.55 18.89
N SER A 227 -12.15 20.25 19.09
CA SER A 227 -12.59 19.24 18.11
C SER A 227 -14.12 19.14 18.06
N TYR A 228 -14.79 19.27 19.21
CA TYR A 228 -16.25 19.31 19.29
C TYR A 228 -16.84 20.50 18.50
N ASP A 229 -16.33 21.71 18.72
CA ASP A 229 -16.80 22.93 18.06
C ASP A 229 -16.61 22.85 16.54
N LYS A 230 -15.44 22.38 16.10
CA LYS A 230 -15.15 22.21 14.67
C LYS A 230 -16.07 21.17 14.03
N THR A 231 -16.28 20.03 14.70
CA THR A 231 -17.20 18.99 14.21
C THR A 231 -18.64 19.52 14.13
N THR A 232 -19.08 20.29 15.13
CA THR A 232 -20.41 20.93 15.14
C THR A 232 -20.62 21.84 13.94
N GLN A 233 -19.60 22.59 13.52
CA GLN A 233 -19.66 23.40 12.30
C GLN A 233 -19.67 22.52 11.04
N ASN A 234 -18.81 21.51 10.97
CA ASN A 234 -18.70 20.61 9.82
C ASN A 234 -19.99 19.79 9.57
N VAL A 235 -20.77 19.48 10.61
CA VAL A 235 -22.04 18.73 10.48
C VAL A 235 -23.12 19.56 9.78
N LYS A 236 -23.01 20.90 9.76
CA LYS A 236 -23.93 21.77 9.02
C LYS A 236 -23.81 21.60 7.50
N GLU A 237 -22.62 21.23 7.03
CA GLU A 237 -22.35 20.88 5.62
C GLU A 237 -21.72 19.48 5.55
N PRO A 238 -22.55 18.42 5.60
CA PRO A 238 -22.07 17.05 5.70
C PRO A 238 -21.14 16.64 4.55
N GLY A 239 -20.02 16.02 4.90
CA GLY A 239 -19.05 15.47 3.96
C GLY A 239 -18.34 14.24 4.53
N ARG A 240 -17.54 13.56 3.68
CA ARG A 240 -16.80 12.35 4.09
C ARG A 240 -15.78 12.60 5.22
N TYR A 241 -15.35 13.85 5.36
CA TYR A 241 -14.32 14.27 6.30
C TYR A 241 -14.89 15.11 7.46
N THR A 242 -16.22 15.13 7.64
CA THR A 242 -16.88 15.92 8.71
C THR A 242 -16.32 15.63 10.10
N PHE A 243 -15.98 14.37 10.38
CA PHE A 243 -15.49 13.89 11.67
C PHE A 243 -13.97 13.67 11.73
N GLU A 244 -13.18 14.18 10.78
CA GLU A 244 -11.74 13.87 10.68
C GLU A 244 -10.96 14.27 11.95
N ASP A 245 -11.17 15.50 12.45
CA ASP A 245 -10.53 15.98 13.68
C ASP A 245 -10.95 15.16 14.91
N ALA A 246 -12.25 14.88 15.04
CA ALA A 246 -12.79 14.09 16.14
C ALA A 246 -12.27 12.66 16.12
N GLN A 247 -12.22 12.03 14.94
CA GLN A 247 -11.71 10.68 14.76
C GLN A 247 -10.20 10.59 15.07
N GLU A 248 -9.41 11.59 14.67
CA GLU A 248 -7.98 11.64 15.00
C GLU A 248 -7.75 11.74 16.52
N HIS A 249 -8.55 12.56 17.21
CA HIS A 249 -8.51 12.68 18.67
C HIS A 249 -8.78 11.33 19.34
N ILE A 250 -9.90 10.68 18.99
CA ILE A 250 -10.30 9.39 19.58
C ILE A 250 -9.30 8.27 19.25
N TYR A 251 -8.76 8.25 18.03
CA TYR A 251 -7.71 7.30 17.67
C TYR A 251 -6.46 7.48 18.54
N LYS A 252 -6.00 8.72 18.75
CA LYS A 252 -4.82 8.99 19.60
C LYS A 252 -5.09 8.58 21.05
N LEU A 253 -6.27 8.90 21.58
CA LEU A 253 -6.69 8.50 22.92
C LEU A 253 -6.60 6.98 23.11
N MET A 254 -7.24 6.20 22.23
CA MET A 254 -7.19 4.73 22.28
C MET A 254 -5.76 4.21 22.12
N LYS A 255 -4.97 4.80 21.21
CA LYS A 255 -3.58 4.38 20.94
C LYS A 255 -2.67 4.59 22.15
N SER A 256 -2.86 5.66 22.92
CA SER A 256 -2.03 5.96 24.09
C SER A 256 -2.49 5.30 25.39
N ASP A 257 -3.78 4.95 25.50
CA ASP A 257 -4.36 4.43 26.75
C ASP A 257 -4.96 3.03 26.61
N SER A 258 -6.10 2.89 25.94
CA SER A 258 -6.86 1.63 25.92
C SER A 258 -6.11 0.48 25.23
N TYR A 259 -5.39 0.77 24.13
CA TYR A 259 -4.71 -0.26 23.36
C TYR A 259 -3.48 -0.86 24.09
N PRO A 260 -2.59 -0.07 24.71
CA PRO A 260 -1.56 -0.61 25.59
C PRO A 260 -2.10 -1.45 26.75
N ARG A 261 -3.29 -1.13 27.27
CA ARG A 261 -3.98 -1.93 28.30
C ARG A 261 -4.51 -3.24 27.73
N PHE A 262 -5.12 -3.21 26.54
CA PHE A 262 -5.55 -4.41 25.81
C PHE A 262 -4.40 -5.41 25.59
N ILE A 263 -3.23 -4.96 25.10
CA ILE A 263 -2.08 -5.86 24.87
C ILE A 263 -1.52 -6.46 26.18
N ARG A 264 -1.68 -5.76 27.31
CA ARG A 264 -1.28 -6.26 28.64
C ARG A 264 -2.37 -7.08 29.33
N SER A 265 -3.59 -7.11 28.81
CA SER A 265 -4.72 -7.80 29.41
C SER A 265 -4.55 -9.33 29.35
N SER A 266 -5.15 -10.05 30.31
CA SER A 266 -5.18 -11.50 30.28
C SER A 266 -5.84 -12.04 29.01
N ALA A 267 -6.89 -11.39 28.53
CA ALA A 267 -7.61 -11.78 27.31
C ALA A 267 -6.67 -11.87 26.09
N TYR A 268 -5.81 -10.87 25.87
CA TYR A 268 -4.83 -10.92 24.78
C TYR A 268 -3.74 -11.98 25.04
N GLN A 269 -3.24 -12.08 26.27
CA GLN A 269 -2.20 -13.04 26.63
C GLN A 269 -2.66 -14.49 26.47
N GLU A 270 -3.92 -14.79 26.80
CA GLU A 270 -4.53 -16.10 26.60
C GLU A 270 -4.64 -16.46 25.11
N LEU A 271 -5.06 -15.51 24.25
CA LEU A 271 -5.08 -15.70 22.79
C LEU A 271 -3.67 -15.93 22.23
N LEU A 272 -2.67 -15.23 22.75
CA LEU A 272 -1.28 -15.41 22.34
C LEU A 272 -0.70 -16.75 22.79
N GLN A 273 -1.18 -17.30 23.91
CA GLN A 273 -0.73 -18.59 24.46
C GLN A 273 -1.53 -19.79 23.96
N ALA A 274 -2.69 -19.57 23.34
CA ALA A 274 -3.54 -20.61 22.79
C ALA A 274 -2.82 -21.35 21.64
N LYS A 275 -1.99 -22.33 21.98
CA LYS A 275 -1.50 -23.33 21.02
C LYS A 275 -2.69 -24.13 20.51
N LYS A 276 -2.73 -24.41 19.20
CA LYS A 276 -3.60 -25.46 18.64
C LYS A 276 -3.50 -26.69 19.55
N LYS A 277 -4.56 -27.03 20.30
CA LYS A 277 -4.74 -28.40 20.79
C LYS A 277 -4.64 -29.26 19.54
N GLY A 278 -3.58 -30.07 19.44
CA GLY A 278 -3.28 -30.82 18.24
C GLY A 278 -4.51 -31.56 17.75
N ARG A 279 -5.09 -31.11 16.64
CA ARG A 279 -5.91 -32.00 15.84
C ARG A 279 -4.93 -33.01 15.27
N ASN A 280 -4.89 -34.19 15.88
CA ASN A 280 -4.38 -35.39 15.21
C ASN A 280 -5.19 -35.53 13.92
N ILE A 281 -4.68 -34.96 12.83
CA ILE A 281 -5.13 -35.34 11.49
C ILE A 281 -4.64 -36.78 11.33
N PRO A 282 -5.53 -37.77 11.14
CA PRO A 282 -5.07 -39.12 10.85
C PRO A 282 -4.26 -39.05 9.56
N ILE A 283 -2.95 -39.26 9.68
CA ILE A 283 -2.07 -39.53 8.56
C ILE A 283 -2.59 -40.83 7.97
N PHE A 284 -3.38 -40.75 6.91
CA PHE A 284 -3.63 -41.91 6.06
C PHE A 284 -2.26 -42.32 5.49
N PRO A 285 -1.80 -43.57 5.68
CA PRO A 285 -0.55 -44.00 5.11
C PRO A 285 -0.66 -43.93 3.59
N CYS A 286 0.04 -42.97 2.98
CA CYS A 286 0.19 -42.94 1.54
C CYS A 286 0.92 -44.23 1.13
N HIS A 287 0.25 -45.03 0.30
CA HIS A 287 0.77 -46.29 -0.20
C HIS A 287 2.15 -46.07 -0.80
N LYS A 288 3.14 -46.76 -0.22
CA LYS A 288 4.44 -47.00 -0.86
C LYS A 288 4.17 -47.62 -2.22
N ASN A 289 4.53 -46.91 -3.29
CA ASN A 289 5.12 -47.44 -4.54
C ASN A 289 5.33 -46.31 -5.56
N CYS A 290 6.38 -45.52 -5.37
CA CYS A 290 7.04 -44.79 -6.46
C CYS A 290 8.55 -44.98 -6.34
N THR A 291 9.08 -45.97 -7.06
CA THR A 291 10.51 -46.14 -7.31
C THR A 291 11.03 -44.99 -8.19
N PRO A 292 12.22 -44.43 -7.92
CA PRO A 292 12.82 -43.43 -8.79
C PRO A 292 13.53 -44.14 -9.94
N THR A 293 13.09 -43.93 -11.18
CA THR A 293 13.87 -44.32 -12.37
C THR A 293 14.65 -43.10 -12.87
N LEU A 294 15.90 -43.02 -12.43
CA LEU A 294 16.95 -42.31 -13.15
C LEU A 294 17.15 -42.99 -14.51
N ARG A 295 16.97 -42.26 -15.60
CA ARG A 295 17.67 -42.54 -16.87
C ARG A 295 18.20 -41.24 -17.47
N ALA A 296 19.49 -41.04 -17.24
CA ALA A 296 20.33 -40.33 -18.18
C ALA A 296 20.39 -41.13 -19.49
N SER A 297 20.29 -40.44 -20.63
CA SER A 297 20.76 -40.95 -21.92
C SER A 297 21.13 -39.75 -22.79
N THR A 298 22.43 -39.48 -22.79
CA THR A 298 23.19 -38.92 -23.91
C THR A 298 22.99 -39.76 -25.18
N ASN A 299 22.84 -39.11 -26.33
CA ASN A 299 23.42 -39.42 -27.66
C ASN A 299 22.79 -38.43 -28.67
N LEU A 300 23.54 -37.48 -29.22
CA LEU A 300 24.29 -37.58 -30.49
C LEU A 300 23.41 -37.96 -31.69
N LEU A 301 22.87 -36.94 -32.36
CA LEU A 301 23.09 -36.60 -33.78
C LEU A 301 22.48 -35.23 -34.10
#